data_AF-A0A7K5SKF5-F1
#
_entry.id   AF-A0A7K5SKF5-F1
#
_cell.length_a   1.000
_cell.length_b   1.000
_cell.length_c   1.000
_cell.angle_alpha   90.00
_cell.angle_beta   90.00
_cell.angle_gamma   90.00
#
_symmetry.space_group_name_H-M   'P 1'
#
loop_
_entity.id
_entity.type
_entity.pdbx_description
1 polymer ?
#
loop_
_entity_poly.entity_id
_entity_poly.type
_entity_poly.pdbx_seq_one_letter_code
_entity_poly.pdbx_strand_id
1 'polypeptide(L)'
;GWAGEGPGASGKNRHVCHAAARLEMGSLWEEFNRLGTEMIVTKAGRRMFPTFQVKLSGLDPLADYVLLMDFIPLDDKRYRYAFHSSSWLAAGRAEPAAPGRVHFHPDSPAKGAQWMRQIVSFDKLKLTNNLLDDNGHIILNSMHRYQPRFHVVFVDPRRDSERFAHQNFKSFSF
;
A
#
# COMPACT_ATOMS: atom_id res chain seq x y z
N GLY A 1 -17.67 9.26 -6.67
CA GLY A 1 -18.68 9.40 -5.61
C GLY A 1 -17.98 9.35 -4.27
N TRP A 2 -18.26 10.35 -3.43
CA TRP A 2 -17.96 10.51 -2.00
C TRP A 2 -17.18 9.39 -1.29
N ALA A 3 -15.91 9.65 -0.97
CA ALA A 3 -15.20 8.94 0.09
C ALA A 3 -15.74 9.45 1.44
N GLY A 4 -16.50 8.62 2.15
CA GLY A 4 -17.00 8.95 3.49
C GLY A 4 -15.88 8.80 4.52
N GLU A 5 -15.54 9.90 5.18
CA GLU A 5 -14.76 9.87 6.42
C GLU A 5 -15.67 9.37 7.57
N GLY A 6 -15.30 8.26 8.20
CA GLY A 6 -15.91 7.84 9.46
C GLY A 6 -15.58 8.82 10.59
N PRO A 7 -16.40 8.88 11.65
CA PRO A 7 -16.24 9.87 12.72
C PRO A 7 -15.05 9.48 13.62
N GLY A 8 -13.92 10.17 13.42
CA GLY A 8 -12.69 9.95 14.19
C GLY A 8 -11.55 10.93 13.86
N ALA A 9 -11.85 12.19 13.57
CA ALA A 9 -10.85 13.19 13.18
C ALA A 9 -10.29 14.03 14.36
N SER A 10 -10.26 13.49 15.58
CA SER A 10 -9.64 14.14 16.74
C SER A 10 -8.42 13.33 17.19
N GLY A 11 -7.23 13.67 16.67
CA GLY A 11 -5.97 13.07 17.13
C GLY A 11 -4.89 12.83 16.07
N LYS A 12 -5.14 13.07 14.77
CA LYS A 12 -4.08 13.01 13.74
C LYS A 12 -3.25 14.28 13.73
N ASN A 13 -1.95 14.16 13.48
CA ASN A 13 -1.03 15.28 13.37
C ASN A 13 -1.45 16.18 12.19
N ARG A 14 -1.40 17.50 12.40
CA ARG A 14 -1.71 18.51 11.37
C ARG A 14 -0.89 18.36 10.09
N HIS A 15 0.32 17.80 10.18
CA HIS A 15 1.18 17.60 9.02
C HIS A 15 0.70 16.48 8.09
N VAL A 16 -0.27 15.64 8.51
CA VAL A 16 -0.83 14.57 7.68
C VAL A 16 -2.34 14.66 7.48
N CYS A 17 -3.06 15.51 8.22
CA CYS A 17 -4.52 15.58 8.13
C CYS A 17 -4.99 15.97 6.72
N HIS A 18 -4.34 16.95 6.11
CA HIS A 18 -4.66 17.48 4.78
C HIS A 18 -4.00 16.70 3.63
N ALA A 19 -3.16 15.70 3.93
CA ALA A 19 -2.54 14.88 2.90
C ALA A 19 -3.63 14.20 2.06
N ALA A 20 -3.52 14.31 0.75
CA ALA A 20 -4.37 13.65 -0.22
C ALA A 20 -3.51 12.92 -1.25
N ALA A 21 -4.02 11.78 -1.72
CA ALA A 21 -3.36 10.95 -2.72
C ALA A 21 -4.40 10.55 -3.78
N ARG A 22 -4.06 10.77 -5.06
CA ARG A 22 -4.86 10.33 -6.20
C ARG A 22 -4.11 9.24 -6.96
N LEU A 23 -4.75 8.08 -7.12
CA LEU A 23 -4.21 7.00 -7.95
C LEU A 23 -4.11 7.46 -9.40
N GLU A 24 -2.97 7.22 -10.02
CA GLU A 24 -2.77 7.42 -11.45
C GLU A 24 -3.16 6.15 -12.22
N MET A 25 -3.51 6.31 -13.51
CA MET A 25 -4.04 5.23 -14.35
C MET A 25 -5.30 4.56 -13.77
N GLY A 26 -6.17 5.34 -13.11
CA GLY A 26 -7.37 4.81 -12.43
C GLY A 26 -8.28 3.96 -13.33
N SER A 27 -8.47 4.34 -14.60
CA SER A 27 -9.28 3.56 -15.55
C SER A 27 -8.71 2.17 -15.84
N LEU A 28 -7.37 2.04 -15.90
CA LEU A 28 -6.70 0.75 -16.06
C LEU A 28 -6.89 -0.12 -14.82
N TRP A 29 -6.72 0.47 -13.63
CA TRP A 29 -6.98 -0.23 -12.37
C TRP A 29 -8.43 -0.71 -12.26
N GLU A 30 -9.40 0.11 -12.67
CA GLU A 30 -10.82 -0.28 -12.70
C GLU A 30 -11.09 -1.45 -13.66
N GLU A 31 -10.40 -1.50 -14.80
CA GLU A 31 -10.49 -2.61 -15.75
C GLU A 31 -9.96 -3.91 -15.17
N PHE A 32 -8.76 -3.88 -14.57
CA PHE A 32 -8.20 -5.03 -13.86
C PHE A 32 -9.08 -5.45 -12.67
N ASN A 33 -9.66 -4.50 -11.93
CA ASN A 33 -10.49 -4.80 -10.77
C ASN A 33 -11.79 -5.51 -11.18
N ARG A 34 -12.43 -5.05 -12.28
CA ARG A 34 -13.65 -5.66 -12.82
C ARG A 34 -13.46 -7.12 -13.23
N LEU A 35 -12.25 -7.50 -13.66
CA LEU A 35 -11.90 -8.88 -14.03
C LEU A 35 -11.39 -9.72 -12.86
N GLY A 36 -11.20 -9.12 -11.68
CA GLY A 36 -10.51 -9.73 -10.55
C GLY A 36 -9.00 -9.62 -10.72
N THR A 37 -8.41 -8.56 -10.18
CA THR A 37 -6.97 -8.28 -10.34
C THR A 37 -6.12 -9.40 -9.74
N GLU A 38 -5.19 -9.92 -10.53
CA GLU A 38 -4.23 -10.94 -10.10
C GLU A 38 -2.82 -10.39 -10.20
N MET A 39 -2.00 -10.68 -9.18
CA MET A 39 -0.60 -10.29 -9.13
C MET A 39 0.27 -11.53 -9.02
N ILE A 40 1.29 -11.59 -9.87
CA ILE A 40 2.24 -12.72 -9.89
C ILE A 40 3.22 -12.55 -8.73
N VAL A 41 3.45 -13.63 -7.99
CA VAL A 41 4.51 -13.75 -6.98
C VAL A 41 5.52 -14.81 -7.42
N THR A 42 6.81 -14.54 -7.22
CA THR A 42 7.89 -15.49 -7.56
C THR A 42 8.96 -15.49 -6.47
N LYS A 43 9.77 -16.55 -6.40
CA LYS A 43 10.88 -16.64 -5.42
C LYS A 43 11.84 -15.45 -5.48
N ALA A 44 12.17 -14.98 -6.70
CA ALA A 44 13.09 -13.86 -6.93
C ALA A 44 12.44 -12.46 -6.78
N GLY A 45 11.14 -12.41 -6.53
CA GLY A 45 10.36 -11.18 -6.50
C GLY A 45 9.92 -10.72 -7.90
N ARG A 46 8.64 -10.36 -8.04
CA ARG A 46 8.04 -9.86 -9.28
C ARG A 46 7.43 -8.48 -9.06
N ARG A 47 7.66 -7.56 -10.00
CA ARG A 47 7.04 -6.23 -9.99
C ARG A 47 5.54 -6.34 -10.29
N MET A 48 4.76 -5.46 -9.69
CA MET A 48 3.32 -5.37 -9.95
C MET A 48 3.03 -4.82 -11.35
N PHE A 49 1.90 -5.24 -11.91
CA PHE A 49 1.29 -4.58 -13.06
C PHE A 49 -0.24 -4.57 -12.88
N PRO A 50 -0.92 -3.42 -12.99
CA PRO A 50 -0.34 -2.09 -13.21
C PRO A 50 0.60 -1.64 -12.08
N THR A 51 1.57 -0.79 -12.39
CA THR A 51 2.44 -0.21 -11.37
C THR A 51 1.63 0.73 -10.47
N PHE A 52 1.84 0.66 -9.15
CA PHE A 52 1.21 1.59 -8.23
C PHE A 52 1.86 2.98 -8.34
N GLN A 53 1.06 3.97 -8.76
CA GLN A 53 1.50 5.34 -8.97
C GLN A 53 0.46 6.31 -8.38
N VAL A 54 0.94 7.33 -7.67
CA VAL A 54 0.07 8.30 -6.99
C VAL A 54 0.57 9.72 -7.19
N LYS A 55 -0.37 10.66 -7.31
CA LYS A 55 -0.11 12.09 -7.21
C LYS A 55 -0.53 12.59 -5.85
N LEU A 56 0.38 13.27 -5.16
CA LEU A 56 0.17 13.77 -3.81
C LEU A 56 -0.18 15.26 -3.80
N SER A 57 -0.97 15.66 -2.82
CA SER A 57 -1.28 17.06 -2.52
C SER A 57 -1.54 17.25 -1.02
N GLY A 58 -1.54 18.50 -0.54
CA GLY A 58 -1.89 18.85 0.84
C GLY A 58 -0.83 18.49 1.90
N LEU A 59 0.40 18.19 1.49
CA LEU A 59 1.54 18.07 2.42
C LEU A 59 2.09 19.45 2.77
N ASP A 60 2.67 19.59 3.96
CA ASP A 60 3.47 20.78 4.31
C ASP A 60 4.74 20.80 3.44
N PRO A 61 4.97 21.84 2.62
CA PRO A 61 6.13 21.92 1.74
C PRO A 61 7.49 21.77 2.44
N LEU A 62 7.61 22.17 3.70
CA LEU A 62 8.86 22.25 4.45
C LEU A 62 9.09 21.07 5.40
N ALA A 63 8.05 20.29 5.68
CA ALA A 63 8.14 19.10 6.52
C ALA A 63 8.73 17.91 5.74
N ASP A 64 9.42 17.02 6.45
CA ASP A 64 9.94 15.76 5.90
C ASP A 64 8.91 14.65 6.04
N TYR A 65 8.78 13.85 4.98
CA TYR A 65 7.86 12.72 4.91
C TYR A 65 8.57 11.47 4.41
N VAL A 66 8.17 10.34 4.99
CA VAL A 66 8.48 8.99 4.49
C VAL A 66 7.22 8.45 3.82
N LEU A 67 7.41 7.87 2.63
CA LEU A 67 6.35 7.18 1.90
C LEU A 67 6.64 5.69 1.91
N LEU A 68 5.61 4.88 2.20
CA LEU A 68 5.75 3.42 2.19
C LEU A 68 4.45 2.75 1.76
N MET A 69 4.56 1.49 1.35
CA MET A 69 3.42 0.63 1.06
C MET A 69 3.47 -0.66 1.89
N ASP A 70 2.29 -1.16 2.25
CA ASP A 70 2.12 -2.50 2.77
C ASP A 70 0.92 -3.21 2.12
N PHE A 71 0.74 -4.48 2.47
CA PHE A 71 -0.35 -5.31 1.97
C PHE A 71 -1.00 -6.02 3.14
N ILE A 72 -2.30 -5.79 3.34
CA ILE A 72 -3.06 -6.47 4.37
C ILE A 72 -3.95 -7.55 3.74
N PRO A 73 -4.12 -8.73 4.38
CA PRO A 73 -5.11 -9.70 3.93
C PRO A 73 -6.52 -9.10 3.91
N LEU A 74 -7.29 -9.37 2.86
CA LEU A 74 -8.68 -8.92 2.74
C LEU A 74 -9.67 -9.80 3.50
N ASP A 75 -9.34 -11.09 3.67
CA ASP A 75 -10.16 -12.06 4.40
C ASP A 75 -9.33 -13.24 4.93
N ASP A 76 -9.96 -14.08 5.76
CA ASP A 76 -9.40 -15.35 6.26
C ASP A 76 -9.77 -16.53 5.34
N LYS A 77 -9.60 -16.38 4.02
CA LYS A 77 -9.90 -17.43 3.03
C LYS A 77 -8.75 -17.70 2.07
N ARG A 78 -8.60 -18.97 1.72
CA ARG A 78 -7.78 -19.42 0.59
C ARG A 78 -8.66 -19.68 -0.62
N TYR A 79 -8.21 -19.27 -1.80
CA TYR A 79 -8.98 -19.36 -3.03
C TYR A 79 -8.43 -20.42 -3.99
N ARG A 80 -9.26 -20.83 -4.94
CA ARG A 80 -8.85 -21.59 -6.13
C ARG A 80 -9.61 -21.09 -7.35
N TYR A 81 -8.98 -21.15 -8.52
CA TYR A 81 -9.65 -20.82 -9.78
C TYR A 81 -10.33 -22.06 -10.36
N ALA A 82 -11.62 -21.95 -10.66
CA ALA A 82 -12.41 -23.00 -11.29
C ALA A 82 -12.49 -22.75 -12.80
N PHE A 83 -11.67 -23.47 -13.58
CA PHE A 83 -11.56 -23.29 -15.03
C PHE A 83 -12.87 -23.54 -15.79
N HIS A 84 -13.73 -24.45 -15.32
CA HIS A 84 -15.00 -24.76 -16.00
C HIS A 84 -16.03 -23.62 -15.90
N SER A 85 -15.91 -22.74 -14.92
CA SER A 85 -16.82 -21.61 -14.68
C SER A 85 -16.13 -20.26 -14.74
N SER A 86 -14.84 -20.24 -15.11
CA SER A 86 -13.98 -19.05 -15.14
C SER A 86 -14.14 -18.16 -13.92
N SER A 87 -14.08 -18.75 -12.72
CA SER A 87 -14.40 -18.04 -11.48
C SER A 87 -13.53 -18.45 -10.30
N TRP A 88 -13.34 -17.49 -9.39
CA TRP A 88 -12.64 -17.68 -8.12
C TRP A 88 -13.58 -18.23 -7.05
N LEU A 89 -13.21 -19.35 -6.44
CA LEU A 89 -13.98 -20.01 -5.38
C LEU A 89 -13.17 -20.08 -4.09
N ALA A 90 -13.83 -19.89 -2.94
CA ALA A 90 -13.22 -20.18 -1.66
C ALA A 90 -12.96 -21.70 -1.54
N ALA A 91 -11.74 -22.07 -1.18
CA ALA A 91 -11.26 -23.44 -1.09
C ALA A 91 -10.95 -23.87 0.35
N GLY A 92 -10.93 -22.94 1.31
CA GLY A 92 -10.65 -23.21 2.71
C GLY A 92 -10.33 -21.94 3.49
N ARG A 93 -9.84 -22.13 4.72
CA ARG A 93 -9.32 -21.06 5.59
C ARG A 93 -7.97 -20.55 5.07
N ALA A 94 -7.64 -19.28 5.35
CA ALA A 94 -6.33 -18.75 4.98
C ALA A 94 -5.21 -19.49 5.74
N GLU A 95 -4.05 -19.55 5.09
CA GLU A 95 -2.80 -19.95 5.72
C GLU A 95 -2.29 -18.82 6.62
N PRO A 96 -1.52 -19.12 7.69
CA PRO A 96 -0.92 -18.09 8.52
C PRO A 96 -0.17 -17.07 7.67
N ALA A 97 -0.49 -15.79 7.85
CA ALA A 97 0.15 -14.72 7.09
C ALA A 97 1.65 -14.66 7.43
N ALA A 98 2.47 -14.40 6.41
CA ALA A 98 3.87 -14.05 6.63
C ALA A 98 3.96 -12.77 7.50
N PRO A 99 5.07 -12.56 8.25
CA PRO A 99 5.28 -11.32 8.99
C PRO A 99 5.07 -10.11 8.07
N GLY A 100 4.23 -9.17 8.50
CA GLY A 100 3.93 -7.97 7.72
C GLY A 100 5.21 -7.23 7.35
N ARG A 101 5.43 -7.03 6.05
CA ARG A 101 6.53 -6.23 5.53
C ARG A 101 6.01 -4.94 4.92
N VAL A 102 6.81 -3.89 5.07
CA VAL A 102 6.60 -2.60 4.42
C VAL A 102 7.67 -2.40 3.36
N HIS A 103 7.33 -1.69 2.29
CA HIS A 103 8.29 -1.25 1.28
C HIS A 103 8.35 0.27 1.31
N PHE A 104 9.51 0.81 1.69
CA PHE A 104 9.77 2.25 1.67
C PHE A 104 10.04 2.72 0.25
N HIS A 105 9.50 3.87 -0.11
CA HIS A 105 9.89 4.53 -1.36
C HIS A 105 11.38 4.93 -1.26
N PRO A 106 12.21 4.66 -2.28
CA PRO A 106 13.66 4.86 -2.23
C PRO A 106 14.09 6.31 -1.95
N ASP A 107 13.26 7.29 -2.35
CA ASP A 107 13.52 8.71 -2.11
C ASP A 107 13.15 9.19 -0.70
N SER A 108 12.71 8.29 0.19
CA SER A 108 12.38 8.64 1.57
C SER A 108 13.63 8.77 2.45
N PRO A 109 13.67 9.73 3.41
CA PRO A 109 12.72 10.83 3.59
C PRO A 109 12.93 11.96 2.58
N ALA A 110 11.86 12.67 2.23
CA ALA A 110 11.92 13.87 1.40
C ALA A 110 10.87 14.91 1.81
N LYS A 111 11.10 16.16 1.40
CA LYS A 111 10.21 17.29 1.69
C LYS A 111 8.85 17.13 1.03
N GLY A 112 7.79 17.62 1.66
CA GLY A 112 6.45 17.65 1.07
C GLY A 112 6.43 18.32 -0.31
N ALA A 113 7.19 19.39 -0.49
CA ALA A 113 7.34 20.08 -1.78
C ALA A 113 7.95 19.18 -2.88
N GLN A 114 8.88 18.29 -2.51
CA GLN A 114 9.49 17.35 -3.44
C GLN A 114 8.50 16.25 -3.82
N TRP A 115 7.79 15.68 -2.85
CA TRP A 115 6.78 14.65 -3.08
C TRP A 115 5.61 15.12 -3.94
N MET A 116 5.15 16.36 -3.76
CA MET A 116 4.01 16.91 -4.53
C MET A 116 4.42 17.41 -5.93
N ARG A 117 5.73 17.44 -6.26
CA ARG A 117 6.22 18.00 -7.53
C ARG A 117 5.83 17.15 -8.74
N GLN A 118 5.80 15.84 -8.58
CA GLN A 118 5.54 14.89 -9.67
C GLN A 118 4.84 13.63 -9.15
N ILE A 119 4.50 12.72 -10.06
CA ILE A 119 3.93 11.42 -9.72
C ILE A 119 4.96 10.61 -8.93
N VAL A 120 4.53 10.02 -7.82
CA VAL A 120 5.30 9.06 -7.03
C VAL A 120 5.01 7.65 -7.56
N SER A 121 6.05 6.86 -7.80
CA SER A 121 5.93 5.54 -8.43
C SER A 121 6.61 4.47 -7.59
N PHE A 122 5.90 3.39 -7.28
CA PHE A 122 6.42 2.23 -6.58
C PHE A 122 6.82 1.12 -7.57
N ASP A 123 7.57 1.48 -8.62
CA ASP A 123 7.99 0.57 -9.71
C ASP A 123 9.05 -0.44 -9.29
N LYS A 124 9.80 -0.13 -8.22
CA LYS A 124 10.80 -1.04 -7.64
C LYS A 124 10.21 -2.05 -6.65
N LEU A 125 8.94 -1.90 -6.25
CA LEU A 125 8.28 -2.82 -5.34
C LEU A 125 8.13 -4.19 -6.00
N LYS A 126 8.55 -5.24 -5.28
CA LYS A 126 8.44 -6.63 -5.72
C LYS A 126 7.70 -7.48 -4.70
N LEU A 127 6.89 -8.39 -5.22
CA LEU A 127 6.12 -9.38 -4.47
C LEU A 127 6.78 -10.76 -4.61
N THR A 128 6.94 -11.47 -3.49
CA THR A 128 7.54 -12.81 -3.43
C THR A 128 6.68 -13.77 -2.62
N ASN A 129 6.80 -15.06 -2.90
CA ASN A 129 6.26 -16.15 -2.07
C ASN A 129 7.34 -16.86 -1.25
N ASN A 130 8.59 -16.36 -1.29
CA ASN A 130 9.67 -16.88 -0.47
C ASN A 130 9.56 -16.34 0.96
N LEU A 131 9.12 -17.19 1.90
CA LEU A 131 9.00 -16.84 3.33
C LEU A 131 10.35 -16.46 3.97
N LEU A 132 11.46 -16.89 3.36
CA LEU A 132 12.83 -16.64 3.83
C LEU A 132 13.53 -15.54 3.01
N ASP A 133 12.79 -14.69 2.30
CA ASP A 133 13.37 -13.61 1.50
C ASP A 133 14.19 -12.64 2.38
N ASP A 134 15.43 -12.37 2.01
CA ASP A 134 16.36 -11.46 2.68
C ASP A 134 16.52 -10.11 1.94
N ASN A 135 15.91 -9.97 0.76
CA ASN A 135 16.02 -8.80 -0.12
C ASN A 135 15.06 -7.67 0.27
N GLY A 136 14.22 -7.86 1.29
CA GLY A 136 13.21 -6.89 1.71
C GLY A 136 12.02 -6.79 0.75
N HIS A 137 11.76 -7.83 -0.06
CA HIS A 137 10.55 -7.91 -0.87
C HIS A 137 9.32 -8.11 0.02
N ILE A 138 8.14 -7.72 -0.48
CA ILE A 138 6.86 -8.01 0.17
C ILE A 138 6.55 -9.49 0.00
N ILE A 139 6.41 -10.22 1.11
CA ILE A 139 6.07 -11.63 1.12
C ILE A 139 4.56 -11.79 1.16
N LEU A 140 3.98 -12.51 0.20
CA LEU A 140 2.56 -12.83 0.13
C LEU A 140 2.35 -14.33 -0.09
N ASN A 141 1.38 -14.90 0.61
CA ASN A 141 0.89 -16.25 0.32
C ASN A 141 0.10 -16.23 -1.00
N SER A 142 0.44 -17.12 -1.92
CA SER A 142 -0.30 -17.31 -3.18
C SER A 142 -1.77 -17.70 -2.90
N MET A 143 -2.68 -17.36 -3.81
CA MET A 143 -4.12 -17.72 -3.70
C MET A 143 -4.86 -17.08 -2.52
N HIS A 144 -4.35 -15.96 -2.02
CA HIS A 144 -4.99 -15.14 -1.00
C HIS A 144 -5.24 -13.73 -1.57
N ARG A 145 -6.23 -13.02 -1.01
CA ARG A 145 -6.58 -11.67 -1.44
C ARG A 145 -5.96 -10.63 -0.52
N TYR A 146 -5.42 -9.56 -1.10
CA TYR A 146 -4.74 -8.51 -0.36
C TYR A 146 -5.23 -7.12 -0.78
N GLN A 147 -5.28 -6.20 0.17
CA GLN A 147 -5.46 -4.77 -0.07
C GLN A 147 -4.10 -4.09 0.01
N PRO A 148 -3.58 -3.51 -1.08
CA PRO A 148 -2.46 -2.59 -0.99
C PRO A 148 -2.88 -1.35 -0.21
N ARG A 149 -2.02 -0.89 0.70
CA ARG A 149 -2.18 0.39 1.39
C ARG A 149 -0.95 1.25 1.14
N PHE A 150 -1.21 2.53 0.92
CA PHE A 150 -0.17 3.54 0.76
C PHE A 150 -0.18 4.44 1.98
N HIS A 151 1.00 4.75 2.52
CA HIS A 151 1.14 5.50 3.76
C HIS A 151 2.02 6.73 3.54
N VAL A 152 1.53 7.86 4.03
CA VAL A 152 2.30 9.09 4.18
C VAL A 152 2.60 9.26 5.66
N VAL A 153 3.88 9.26 6.03
CA VAL A 153 4.35 9.38 7.42
C VAL A 153 5.14 10.66 7.57
N PHE A 154 4.70 11.56 8.46
CA PHE A 154 5.45 12.74 8.86
C PHE A 154 6.63 12.33 9.73
N VAL A 155 7.82 12.83 9.38
CA VAL A 155 9.04 12.65 10.16
C VAL A 155 9.08 13.72 11.24
N ASP A 156 8.67 13.33 12.44
CA ASP A 156 8.59 14.21 13.59
C ASP A 156 9.98 14.42 14.22
N PRO A 157 10.50 15.65 14.24
CA PRO A 157 11.86 15.92 14.72
C PRO A 157 12.00 15.80 16.25
N ARG A 158 10.89 15.62 16.98
CA ARG A 158 10.92 15.43 18.44
C ARG A 158 11.60 14.11 18.81
N ARG A 159 12.40 14.11 19.88
CA ARG A 159 13.14 12.92 20.34
C ARG A 159 12.23 11.80 20.85
N ASP A 160 11.01 12.12 21.27
CA ASP A 160 10.01 11.19 21.77
C ASP A 160 8.89 10.91 20.74
N SER A 161 9.17 11.15 19.45
CA SER A 161 8.22 11.01 18.34
C SER A 161 7.55 9.63 18.26
N GLU A 162 8.21 8.57 18.73
CA GLU A 162 7.64 7.21 18.78
C GLU A 162 6.34 7.15 19.59
N ARG A 163 6.22 7.96 20.65
CA ARG A 163 4.99 8.05 21.47
C ARG A 163 3.79 8.56 20.67
N PHE A 164 4.06 9.33 19.62
CA PHE A 164 3.07 9.96 18.76
C PHE A 164 2.99 9.31 17.37
N ALA A 165 3.65 8.17 17.16
CA ALA A 165 3.72 7.52 15.85
C ALA A 165 2.32 7.26 15.24
N HIS A 166 1.35 6.86 16.06
CA HIS A 166 -0.05 6.63 15.65
C HIS A 166 -0.74 7.87 15.06
N GLN A 167 -0.26 9.07 15.40
CA GLN A 167 -0.79 10.36 14.95
C GLN A 167 -0.07 10.87 13.69
N ASN A 168 1.16 10.41 13.44
CA ASN A 168 2.06 10.95 12.44
C ASN A 168 1.92 10.34 11.05
N PHE A 169 0.90 9.51 10.79
CA PHE A 169 0.67 8.95 9.46
C PHE A 169 -0.78 9.03 9.01
N LYS A 170 -0.97 9.07 7.69
CA LYS A 170 -2.25 8.86 7.01
C LYS A 170 -2.09 7.71 6.01
N SER A 171 -3.04 6.77 6.04
CA SER A 171 -3.09 5.62 5.14
C SER A 171 -4.19 5.83 4.09
N PHE A 172 -3.91 5.38 2.87
CA PHE A 172 -4.81 5.43 1.73
C PHE A 172 -5.00 4.01 1.19
N SER A 173 -6.23 3.70 0.83
CA SER A 173 -6.61 2.51 0.08
C SER A 173 -7.44 3.00 -1.11
N PHE A 174 -7.24 2.37 -2.26
CA PHE A 174 -7.86 2.71 -3.53
C PHE A 174 -8.68 1.53 -4.02
#